data_AF-A0A7S0JD94-F1
#
_entry.id   AF-A0A7S0JD94-F1
#
_cell.length_a   1.000
_cell.length_b   1.000
_cell.length_c   1.000
_cell.angle_alpha   90.00
_cell.angle_beta   90.00
_cell.angle_gamma   90.00
#
_symmetry.space_group_name_H-M   'P 1'
#
loop_
_entity.id
_entity.type
_entity.pdbx_description
1 polymer ?
#
loop_
_entity_poly.entity_id
_entity_poly.type
_entity_poly.pdbx_seq_one_letter_code
_entity_poly.pdbx_strand_id
1 'polypeptide(L)'
;GATPPNKRHKLVDEFNNTSADTKFVFLLSTKAGGMGINLVSATVVVVFDPNWNPSHDHQAQDRAYRIGQRHDVKVYRLISSGSIEEKMYQRQLYKQLHEGVALHQ
;
A
#
# COMPACT_ATOMS: atom_id res chain seq x y z
N GLY A 1 3.39 13.39 -6.65
CA GLY A 1 4.38 12.67 -7.46
C GLY A 1 4.56 13.37 -8.80
N ALA A 2 5.56 12.99 -9.60
CA ALA A 2 5.87 13.66 -10.88
C ALA A 2 4.86 13.35 -12.00
N THR A 3 4.11 12.25 -11.90
CA THR A 3 3.10 11.86 -12.91
C THR A 3 1.86 12.77 -12.85
N PRO A 4 1.48 13.45 -13.94
CA PRO A 4 0.27 14.28 -13.99
C PRO A 4 -1.01 13.48 -13.73
N PRO A 5 -2.08 14.11 -13.20
CA PRO A 5 -3.34 13.42 -12.88
C PRO A 5 -3.94 12.61 -14.03
N ASN A 6 -4.07 13.21 -15.23
CA ASN A 6 -4.68 12.54 -16.39
C ASN A 6 -3.90 11.29 -16.82
N LYS A 7 -2.57 11.34 -16.76
CA LYS A 7 -1.73 10.18 -17.09
C LYS A 7 -1.85 9.09 -16.03
N ARG A 8 -2.02 9.47 -14.77
CA ARG A 8 -2.21 8.53 -13.65
C ARG A 8 -3.50 7.73 -13.78
N HIS A 9 -4.62 8.38 -14.11
CA HIS A 9 -5.89 7.68 -14.32
C HIS A 9 -5.78 6.64 -15.43
N LYS A 10 -5.19 7.01 -16.58
CA LYS A 10 -4.93 6.05 -17.67
C LYS A 10 -4.11 4.84 -17.22
N LEU A 11 -3.04 5.05 -16.46
CA LEU A 11 -2.20 3.94 -15.96
C LEU A 11 -2.96 3.02 -14.99
N VAL A 12 -3.84 3.59 -14.16
CA VAL A 12 -4.69 2.83 -13.23
C VAL A 12 -5.73 2.02 -14.00
N ASP A 13 -6.37 2.63 -15.00
CA ASP A 13 -7.36 1.97 -15.84
C ASP A 13 -6.72 0.85 -16.67
N GLU A 14 -5.55 1.09 -17.25
CA GLU A 14 -4.77 0.07 -17.96
C GLU A 14 -4.44 -1.11 -17.03
N PHE A 15 -3.94 -0.84 -15.82
CA PHE A 15 -3.61 -1.91 -14.87
C PHE A 15 -4.84 -2.72 -14.45
N ASN A 16 -5.98 -2.07 -14.19
CA ASN A 16 -7.20 -2.77 -13.77
C ASN A 16 -7.90 -3.57 -14.87
N ASN A 17 -7.71 -3.20 -16.14
CA ASN A 17 -8.43 -3.80 -17.27
C ASN A 17 -7.56 -4.71 -18.16
N THR A 18 -6.27 -4.84 -17.87
CA THR A 18 -5.36 -5.69 -18.65
C THR A 18 -5.02 -6.97 -17.89
N SER A 19 -4.79 -8.07 -18.61
CA SER A 19 -4.31 -9.31 -17.99
C SER A 19 -2.93 -9.14 -17.34
N ALA A 20 -2.68 -9.96 -16.32
CA ALA A 20 -1.39 -10.05 -15.65
C ALA A 20 -0.23 -10.35 -16.61
N ASP A 21 -0.47 -11.09 -17.69
CA ASP A 21 0.54 -11.40 -18.72
C ASP A 21 1.08 -10.15 -19.43
N THR A 22 0.28 -9.09 -19.49
CA THR A 22 0.70 -7.82 -20.11
C THR A 22 1.17 -6.81 -19.07
N LYS A 23 0.50 -6.72 -17.91
CA LYS A 23 0.81 -5.78 -16.82
C LYS A 23 0.70 -6.47 -15.46
N PHE A 24 1.78 -7.13 -15.06
CA PHE A 24 1.82 -7.85 -13.79
C PHE A 24 2.02 -6.94 -12.56
N VAL A 25 2.85 -5.90 -12.68
CA VAL A 25 3.28 -5.06 -11.54
C VAL A 25 2.91 -3.61 -11.77
N PHE A 26 2.36 -2.98 -10.72
CA PHE A 26 2.16 -1.53 -10.65
C PHE A 26 3.07 -0.94 -9.57
N LEU A 27 4.00 -0.07 -9.96
CA LEU A 27 4.90 0.60 -9.02
C LEU A 27 4.26 1.90 -8.51
N LEU A 28 4.18 2.03 -7.18
CA LEU A 28 3.60 3.17 -6.50
C LEU A 28 4.56 3.65 -5.41
N SER A 29 4.80 4.95 -5.33
CA SER A 29 5.47 5.52 -4.17
C SER A 29 4.48 5.73 -3.03
N THR A 30 4.88 5.47 -1.79
CA THR A 30 4.04 5.59 -0.60
C THR A 30 3.42 7.00 -0.47
N LYS A 31 4.18 8.05 -0.84
CA LYS A 31 3.69 9.44 -0.90
C LYS A 31 2.67 9.69 -2.02
N ALA A 32 2.72 8.95 -3.13
CA ALA A 32 1.70 9.00 -4.17
C ALA A 32 0.46 8.17 -3.82
N GLY A 33 0.56 7.22 -2.88
CA GLY A 33 -0.55 6.44 -2.33
C GLY A 33 -1.63 7.27 -1.63
N GLY A 34 -1.33 8.50 -1.20
CA GLY A 34 -2.33 9.42 -0.65
C GLY A 34 -3.30 10.04 -1.66
N MET A 35 -3.12 9.81 -2.96
CA MET A 35 -3.85 10.54 -4.01
C MET A 35 -5.16 9.90 -4.47
N GLY A 36 -5.75 8.97 -3.73
CA GLY A 36 -7.11 8.52 -4.01
C GLY A 36 -7.28 7.52 -5.17
N ILE A 37 -6.23 6.79 -5.57
CA ILE A 37 -6.33 5.80 -6.67
C ILE A 37 -6.95 4.47 -6.21
N ASN A 38 -7.46 3.66 -7.14
CA ASN A 38 -8.08 2.35 -6.87
C ASN A 38 -7.40 1.28 -7.74
N LEU A 39 -6.75 0.30 -7.11
CA LEU A 39 -6.00 -0.77 -7.76
C LEU A 39 -6.67 -2.13 -7.45
N VAL A 40 -7.97 -2.23 -7.69
CA VAL A 40 -8.81 -3.39 -7.30
C VAL A 40 -8.48 -4.69 -8.03
N SER A 41 -7.69 -4.65 -9.09
CA SER A 41 -7.17 -5.85 -9.76
C SER A 41 -5.99 -6.49 -9.01
N ALA A 42 -5.30 -5.74 -8.15
CA ALA A 42 -4.14 -6.25 -7.41
C ALA A 42 -4.55 -7.13 -6.23
N THR A 43 -4.06 -8.37 -6.19
CA THR A 43 -4.28 -9.31 -5.09
C THR A 43 -3.08 -9.39 -4.13
N VAL A 44 -1.94 -8.81 -4.50
CA VAL A 44 -0.73 -8.79 -3.68
C VAL A 44 -0.21 -7.37 -3.58
N VAL A 45 0.06 -6.92 -2.35
CA VAL A 45 0.71 -5.65 -2.05
C VAL A 45 2.05 -5.92 -1.40
N VAL A 46 3.13 -5.38 -1.96
CA VAL A 46 4.47 -5.47 -1.37
C VAL A 46 4.89 -4.08 -0.89
N VAL A 47 5.02 -3.92 0.42
CA VAL A 47 5.63 -2.75 1.05
C VAL A 47 7.13 -2.96 1.05
N PHE A 48 7.80 -2.36 0.06
CA PHE A 48 9.24 -2.48 -0.13
C PHE A 48 10.01 -1.67 0.93
N ASP A 49 9.71 -0.38 1.04
CA ASP A 49 10.29 0.52 2.05
C ASP A 49 9.20 0.99 3.04
N PRO A 50 9.13 0.43 4.26
CA PRO A 50 8.11 0.80 5.24
C PRO A 50 8.27 2.23 5.73
N ASN A 51 7.14 2.90 6.05
CA ASN A 51 7.16 4.31 6.46
C ASN A 51 7.18 4.48 7.99
N TRP A 52 7.91 5.46 8.54
CA TRP A 52 7.88 5.79 9.98
C TRP A 52 6.46 6.00 10.56
N ASN A 53 5.52 6.44 9.71
CA ASN A 53 4.11 6.52 10.03
C ASN A 53 3.36 5.30 9.45
N PRO A 54 2.84 4.38 10.28
CA PRO A 54 2.13 3.19 9.80
C PRO A 54 0.88 3.51 8.97
N SER A 55 0.22 4.66 9.20
CA SER A 55 -0.97 5.05 8.45
C SER A 55 -0.71 5.20 6.94
N HIS A 56 0.51 5.56 6.54
CA HIS A 56 0.87 5.68 5.12
C HIS A 56 0.91 4.31 4.43
N ASP A 57 1.43 3.29 5.12
CA ASP A 57 1.50 1.94 4.60
C ASP A 57 0.09 1.33 4.55
N HIS A 58 -0.75 1.56 5.58
CA HIS A 58 -2.16 1.15 5.56
C HIS A 58 -2.92 1.79 4.40
N GLN A 59 -2.77 3.10 4.20
CA GLN A 59 -3.42 3.80 3.10
C GLN A 59 -2.98 3.27 1.72
N ALA A 60 -1.73 2.81 1.58
CA ALA A 60 -1.26 2.16 0.37
C ALA A 60 -1.89 0.77 0.16
N GLN A 61 -2.09 -0.01 1.23
CA GLN A 61 -2.78 -1.31 1.18
C GLN A 61 -4.27 -1.17 0.80
N ASP A 62 -4.95 -0.15 1.35
CA ASP A 62 -6.36 0.18 1.08
C ASP A 62 -6.64 0.56 -0.38
N ARG A 63 -5.60 0.70 -1.21
CA ARG A 63 -5.73 0.88 -2.66
C ARG A 63 -6.12 -0.40 -3.37
N ALA A 64 -5.64 -1.54 -2.87
CA ALA A 64 -5.98 -2.87 -3.36
C ALA A 64 -7.11 -3.49 -2.52
N TYR A 65 -7.03 -3.36 -1.19
CA TYR A 65 -8.09 -3.81 -0.28
C TYR A 65 -9.21 -2.77 -0.21
N ARG A 66 -10.11 -2.82 -1.19
CA ARG A 66 -11.20 -1.84 -1.33
C ARG A 66 -12.44 -2.48 -1.93
N ILE A 67 -13.60 -1.82 -1.74
CA ILE A 67 -14.86 -2.17 -2.41
C ILE A 67 -14.62 -2.32 -3.92
N GLY A 68 -15.00 -3.47 -4.47
CA GLY A 68 -14.79 -3.84 -5.88
C GLY A 68 -13.75 -4.94 -6.08
N GLN A 69 -12.88 -5.19 -5.10
CA GLN A 69 -12.00 -6.37 -5.08
C GLN A 69 -12.83 -7.65 -4.86
N ARG A 70 -12.50 -8.71 -5.59
CA ARG A 70 -13.19 -10.01 -5.56
C ARG A 70 -12.33 -11.15 -5.00
N HIS A 71 -11.06 -10.90 -4.74
CA HIS A 71 -10.09 -11.88 -4.27
C HIS A 71 -9.42 -11.41 -2.97
N ASP A 72 -8.89 -12.36 -2.21
CA ASP A 72 -8.12 -12.05 -1.01
C ASP A 72 -6.87 -11.23 -1.36
N VAL A 73 -6.65 -10.17 -0.59
CA VAL A 73 -5.47 -9.31 -0.73
C VAL A 73 -4.41 -9.74 0.28
N LYS A 74 -3.25 -10.16 -0.20
CA LYS A 74 -2.09 -10.49 0.63
C LYS A 74 -1.13 -9.31 0.70
N VAL A 75 -0.76 -8.94 1.91
CA VAL A 75 0.21 -7.86 2.14
C VAL A 75 1.51 -8.44 2.66
N TYR A 76 2.60 -8.16 1.96
CA TYR A 76 3.96 -8.48 2.38
C TYR A 76 4.73 -7.20 2.69
N ARG A 77 5.35 -7.14 3.86
CA ARG A 77 6.25 -6.05 4.24
C ARG A 77 7.66 -6.60 4.33
N LEU A 78 8.57 -6.02 3.55
CA LEU A 78 9.97 -6.38 3.59
C LEU A 78 10.64 -5.60 4.72
N ILE A 79 11.41 -6.30 5.56
CA ILE A 79 12.14 -5.75 6.69
C ILE A 79 13.52 -6.37 6.70
N SER A 80 14.55 -5.53 6.60
CA SER A 80 15.94 -5.96 6.69
C SER A 80 16.33 -6.17 8.16
N SER A 81 16.74 -7.40 8.49
CA SER A 81 17.17 -7.82 9.82
C SER A 81 18.44 -7.09 10.27
N GLY A 82 18.52 -6.70 11.54
CA GLY A 82 19.69 -6.02 12.10
C GLY A 82 19.87 -4.58 11.60
N SER A 83 18.91 -4.05 10.84
CA SER A 83 18.94 -2.70 10.30
C SER A 83 18.08 -1.73 11.11
N ILE A 84 18.07 -0.45 10.71
CA ILE A 84 17.16 0.55 11.27
C ILE A 84 15.68 0.22 10.99
N GLU A 85 15.38 -0.54 9.94
CA GLU A 85 14.01 -0.92 9.56
C GLU A 85 13.35 -1.78 10.64
N GLU A 86 14.11 -2.70 11.25
CA GLU A 86 13.61 -3.54 12.33
C GLU A 86 13.19 -2.69 13.55
N LYS A 87 14.03 -1.72 13.95
CA LYS A 87 13.70 -0.77 15.03
C LYS A 87 12.50 0.10 14.69
N MET A 88 12.41 0.55 13.44
CA MET A 88 11.27 1.34 12.97
C MET A 88 9.98 0.53 13.03
N TYR A 89 10.01 -0.73 12.60
CA TYR A 89 8.86 -1.63 12.66
C TYR A 89 8.36 -1.86 14.09
N GLN A 90 9.26 -2.12 15.05
CA GLN A 90 8.88 -2.23 16.46
C GLN A 90 8.18 -0.95 16.98
N ARG A 91 8.65 0.23 16.56
CA ARG A 91 7.99 1.50 16.91
C ARG A 91 6.64 1.68 16.24
N GLN A 92 6.46 1.22 15.00
CA GLN A 92 5.16 1.24 14.33
C GLN A 92 4.14 0.37 15.09
N LEU A 93 4.52 -0.85 15.49
CA LEU A 93 3.66 -1.75 16.25
C LEU A 93 3.22 -1.11 17.58
N TYR A 94 4.15 -0.46 18.28
CA TYR A 94 3.84 0.27 19.52
C TYR A 94 2.81 1.39 19.30
N LYS A 95 2.96 2.18 18.23
CA LYS A 95 1.97 3.22 17.87
C LYS A 95 0.60 2.62 17.59
N GLN A 96 0.54 1.56 16.78
CA GLN A 96 -0.72 0.90 16.42
C GLN A 96 -1.43 0.30 17.63
N LEU A 97 -0.67 -0.30 18.57
CA LEU A 97 -1.24 -0.82 19.81
C LEU A 97 -1.91 0.29 20.62
N HIS A 98 -1.25 1.45 20.74
CA HIS A 98 -1.79 2.59 21.48
C HIS A 98 -3.01 3.21 20.79
N GLU A 99 -3.00 3.30 19.46
CA GLU A 99 -4.17 3.73 18.67
C GLU A 99 -5.37 2.78 18.91
N GLY A 100 -5.15 1.47 18.92
CA GLY A 100 -6.19 0.49 19.21
C GLY A 100 -6.80 0.62 20.61
N VAL A 101 -5.98 0.87 21.63
CA VAL A 101 -6.46 1.10 23.01
C VAL A 101 -7.30 2.37 23.10
N ALA A 102 -6.89 3.44 22.43
CA ALA A 102 -7.62 4.71 22.45
C ALA A 102 -8.99 4.65 21.76
N LEU A 103 -9.16 3.78 20.76
CA LEU A 103 -10.43 3.58 20.04
C LEU A 103 -11.45 2.72 20.82
N HIS A 104 -11.02 2.04 21.87
CA HIS A 104 -11.85 1.18 22.71
C HIS A 104 -12.18 1.78 24.09
N GLN A 105 -11.88 3.05 24.30
CA GLN A 105 -12.33 3.86 25.44
C GLN A 105 -13.45 4.81 25.00
#